data_AF-A0A0L6T5H6-F1
#
_entry.id   AF-A0A0L6T5H6-F1
#
_cell.length_a   1.000
_cell.length_b   1.000
_cell.length_c   1.000
_cell.angle_alpha   90.00
_cell.angle_beta   90.00
_cell.angle_gamma   90.00
#
_symmetry.space_group_name_H-M   'P 1'
#
loop_
_entity.id
_entity.type
_entity.pdbx_description
1 polymer ?
#
loop_
_entity_poly.entity_id
_entity_poly.type
_entity_poly.pdbx_seq_one_letter_code
_entity_poly.pdbx_strand_id
1 'polypeptide(L)'
;MLLPPSPPGGRPESQGAAKSALAAVNDAAGLHAALLALLVPAGSRRPALAWQVETAGNPQAPALRDEVIALAPAERLPWFEKLLVRMARQPLGERQWLIEAARRVVRARGAAWPIDTLRWLLMRQRLGEHGAVAGPAGADVSYSQLPEEAVYAIARYSAFLARLVPSATIDRNGHAGWYAAVMAPWLGRVPVPPCDPAPDADALVQALRQLQALPWLQRPVIARTWVSAALQHSSGGRMSLDAADALRMSCTLLDSPMPPELAAHYIQAPTP
;
A
#
# COMPACT_ATOMS: atom_id res chain seq x y z
N MET A 1 25.09 -26.05 -21.89
CA MET A 1 23.92 -25.25 -21.44
C MET A 1 24.45 -24.05 -20.67
N LEU A 2 24.41 -22.87 -21.31
CA LEU A 2 24.82 -21.60 -20.70
C LEU A 2 23.70 -21.13 -19.77
N LEU A 3 24.01 -20.88 -18.50
CA LEU A 3 23.10 -20.21 -17.58
C LEU A 3 22.78 -18.80 -18.11
N PRO A 4 21.53 -18.32 -18.00
CA PRO A 4 21.22 -16.93 -18.28
C PRO A 4 21.88 -16.00 -17.23
N PRO A 5 22.31 -14.79 -17.62
CA PRO A 5 22.88 -13.83 -16.67
C PRO A 5 21.82 -13.37 -15.67
N SER A 6 22.17 -13.39 -14.38
CA SER A 6 21.40 -12.76 -13.31
C SER A 6 21.14 -11.27 -13.64
N PRO A 7 19.96 -10.74 -13.31
CA PRO A 7 19.71 -9.30 -13.46
C PRO A 7 20.70 -8.51 -12.59
N PRO A 8 21.07 -7.27 -12.97
CA PRO A 8 22.01 -6.46 -12.21
C PRO A 8 21.38 -6.07 -10.87
N GLY A 9 21.65 -6.85 -9.83
CA GLY A 9 21.52 -6.39 -8.46
C GLY A 9 22.50 -5.23 -8.29
N GLY A 10 21.98 -4.01 -8.09
CA GLY A 10 22.81 -2.83 -7.81
C GLY A 10 23.77 -3.11 -6.66
N ARG A 11 25.03 -2.67 -6.80
CA ARG A 11 26.06 -2.87 -5.77
C ARG A 11 25.58 -2.28 -4.43
N PRO A 12 25.92 -2.89 -3.28
CA PRO A 12 25.50 -2.36 -1.96
C PRO A 12 25.94 -0.90 -1.74
N GLU A 13 27.09 -0.50 -2.31
CA GLU A 13 27.57 0.88 -2.31
C GLU A 13 26.64 1.85 -3.06
N SER A 14 26.06 1.43 -4.19
CA SER A 14 25.11 2.27 -4.94
C SER A 14 23.77 2.40 -4.21
N GLN A 15 23.36 1.39 -3.44
CA GLN A 15 22.16 1.48 -2.61
C GLN A 15 22.34 2.45 -1.43
N GLY A 16 23.52 2.48 -0.81
CA GLY A 16 23.83 3.44 0.26
C GLY A 16 23.82 4.89 -0.22
N ALA A 17 24.39 5.14 -1.41
CA ALA A 17 24.36 6.45 -2.06
C ALA A 17 22.92 6.89 -2.37
N ALA A 18 22.12 6.01 -2.98
CA ALA A 18 20.72 6.27 -3.30
C ALA A 18 19.88 6.65 -2.08
N LYS A 19 20.05 5.92 -0.99
CA LYS A 19 19.40 6.23 0.30
C LYS A 19 19.81 7.59 0.84
N SER A 20 21.08 7.94 0.74
CA SER A 20 21.60 9.22 1.23
C SER A 20 21.08 10.38 0.38
N ALA A 21 21.02 10.21 -0.94
CA ALA A 21 20.45 11.18 -1.86
C ALA A 21 18.96 11.41 -1.57
N LEU A 22 18.15 10.34 -1.46
CA LEU A 22 16.73 10.44 -1.10
C LEU A 22 16.51 11.00 0.32
N ALA A 23 17.43 10.72 1.25
CA ALA A 23 17.36 11.27 2.60
C ALA A 23 17.47 12.80 2.59
N ALA A 24 18.29 13.37 1.70
CA ALA A 24 18.54 14.80 1.58
C ALA A 24 17.41 15.59 0.88
N VAL A 25 16.50 14.91 0.18
CA VAL A 25 15.35 15.54 -0.50
C VAL A 25 14.36 16.08 0.53
N ASN A 26 14.16 17.40 0.51
CA ASN A 26 13.25 18.11 1.43
C ASN A 26 12.40 19.20 0.76
N ASP A 27 12.78 19.66 -0.43
CA ASP A 27 12.00 20.64 -1.19
C ASP A 27 10.80 19.99 -1.90
N ALA A 28 9.75 20.77 -2.18
CA ALA A 28 8.51 20.27 -2.77
C ALA A 28 8.73 19.62 -4.15
N ALA A 29 9.56 20.22 -5.02
CA ALA A 29 9.79 19.73 -6.37
C ALA A 29 10.55 18.38 -6.40
N GLY A 30 11.55 18.22 -5.52
CA GLY A 30 12.28 16.97 -5.33
C GLY A 30 11.40 15.89 -4.72
N LEU A 31 10.61 16.21 -3.68
CA LEU A 31 9.66 15.28 -3.09
C LEU A 31 8.60 14.82 -4.11
N HIS A 32 8.08 15.76 -4.91
CA HIS A 32 7.15 15.47 -5.99
C HIS A 32 7.74 14.48 -6.99
N ALA A 33 8.94 14.75 -7.51
CA ALA A 33 9.60 13.88 -8.48
C ALA A 33 9.89 12.48 -7.93
N ALA A 34 10.38 12.37 -6.69
CA ALA A 34 10.72 11.11 -6.05
C ALA A 34 9.47 10.26 -5.72
N LEU A 35 8.41 10.89 -5.19
CA LEU A 35 7.14 10.20 -4.90
C LEU A 35 6.48 9.68 -6.18
N LEU A 36 6.45 10.47 -7.24
CA LEU A 36 5.92 10.00 -8.52
C LEU A 36 6.78 8.88 -9.13
N ALA A 37 8.11 8.93 -8.97
CA ALA A 37 9.00 7.86 -9.45
C ALA A 37 8.72 6.52 -8.75
N LEU A 38 8.38 6.54 -7.45
CA LEU A 38 8.00 5.35 -6.68
C LEU A 38 6.65 4.75 -7.12
N LEU A 39 5.80 5.51 -7.82
CA LEU A 39 4.57 5.02 -8.43
C LEU A 39 4.79 4.39 -9.81
N VAL A 40 5.93 4.61 -10.45
CA VAL A 40 6.24 4.08 -11.78
C VAL A 40 6.70 2.62 -11.66
N PRO A 41 5.96 1.64 -12.21
CA PRO A 41 6.40 0.25 -12.19
C PRO A 41 7.64 0.07 -13.07
N ALA A 42 8.55 -0.81 -12.64
CA ALA A 42 9.75 -1.12 -13.39
C ALA A 42 9.41 -1.57 -14.83
N GLY A 43 10.15 -1.04 -15.81
CA GLY A 43 9.97 -1.37 -17.24
C GLY A 43 8.73 -0.76 -17.92
N SER A 44 7.86 -0.04 -17.21
CA SER A 44 6.65 0.53 -17.79
C SER A 44 6.92 1.86 -18.50
N ARG A 45 6.84 1.88 -19.84
CA ARG A 45 7.12 3.08 -20.65
C ARG A 45 6.09 4.20 -20.46
N ARG A 46 4.79 3.90 -20.49
CA ARG A 46 3.73 4.93 -20.43
C ARG A 46 3.73 5.72 -19.12
N PRO A 47 3.76 5.08 -17.93
CA PRO A 47 3.89 5.81 -16.66
C PRO A 47 5.22 6.56 -16.54
N ALA A 48 6.31 6.04 -17.11
CA ALA A 48 7.59 6.74 -17.12
C ALA A 48 7.54 8.03 -17.97
N LEU A 49 6.86 8.02 -19.11
CA LEU A 49 6.64 9.23 -19.92
C LEU A 49 5.75 10.25 -19.19
N ALA A 50 4.66 9.79 -18.57
CA ALA A 50 3.81 10.66 -17.76
C ALA A 50 4.61 11.30 -16.61
N TRP A 51 5.45 10.52 -15.92
CA TRP A 51 6.36 11.02 -14.91
C TRP A 51 7.30 12.10 -15.45
N GLN A 52 7.94 11.87 -16.61
CA GLN A 52 8.84 12.86 -17.23
C GLN A 52 8.14 14.20 -17.50
N VAL A 53 6.88 14.15 -17.96
CA VAL A 53 6.08 15.35 -18.21
C VAL A 53 5.78 16.10 -16.91
N GLU A 54 5.33 15.40 -15.86
CA GLU A 54 5.01 16.02 -14.56
C GLU A 54 6.26 16.58 -13.85
N THR A 55 7.46 16.10 -14.19
CA THR A 55 8.71 16.54 -13.56
C THR A 55 9.61 17.37 -14.47
N ALA A 56 9.13 17.80 -15.64
CA ALA A 56 9.97 18.46 -16.66
C ALA A 56 10.65 19.74 -16.15
N GLY A 57 10.02 20.47 -15.22
CA GLY A 57 10.58 21.68 -14.60
C GLY A 57 11.62 21.44 -13.50
N ASN A 58 11.88 20.18 -13.13
CA ASN A 58 12.83 19.84 -12.07
C ASN A 58 14.12 19.22 -12.68
N PRO A 59 15.26 19.95 -12.68
CA PRO A 59 16.51 19.45 -13.26
C PRO A 59 17.09 18.24 -12.50
N GLN A 60 16.73 18.04 -11.23
CA GLN A 60 17.18 16.92 -10.42
C GLN A 60 16.32 15.65 -10.61
N ALA A 61 15.16 15.76 -11.28
CA ALA A 61 14.23 14.65 -11.42
C ALA A 61 14.83 13.38 -12.05
N PRO A 62 15.65 13.45 -13.13
CA PRO A 62 16.28 12.25 -13.69
C PRO A 62 17.16 11.52 -12.67
N ALA A 63 18.01 12.25 -11.94
CA ALA A 63 18.87 11.68 -10.91
C ALA A 63 18.03 11.03 -9.80
N LEU A 64 17.00 11.72 -9.29
CA LEU A 64 16.11 11.17 -8.27
C LEU A 64 15.41 9.88 -8.71
N ARG A 65 15.05 9.77 -9.99
CA ARG A 65 14.47 8.54 -10.53
C ARG A 65 15.47 7.40 -10.56
N ASP A 66 16.73 7.66 -10.91
CA ASP A 66 17.78 6.65 -10.89
C ASP A 66 18.03 6.16 -9.46
N GLU A 67 18.01 7.06 -8.46
CA GLU A 67 18.11 6.67 -7.05
C GLU A 67 16.92 5.79 -6.60
N VAL A 68 15.70 6.13 -7.01
CA VAL A 68 14.51 5.30 -6.73
C VAL A 68 14.61 3.92 -7.41
N ILE A 69 15.13 3.85 -8.63
CA ILE A 69 15.34 2.59 -9.35
C ILE A 69 16.39 1.73 -8.62
N ALA A 70 17.44 2.35 -8.09
CA ALA A 70 18.52 1.69 -7.35
C ALA A 70 18.07 1.12 -5.99
N LEU A 71 16.95 1.58 -5.42
CA LEU A 71 16.38 1.01 -4.19
C LEU A 71 16.02 -0.47 -4.36
N ALA A 72 16.33 -1.26 -3.32
CA ALA A 72 15.84 -2.63 -3.24
C ALA A 72 14.31 -2.63 -3.18
N PRO A 73 13.61 -3.62 -3.78
CA PRO A 73 12.15 -3.65 -3.81
C PRO A 73 11.50 -3.46 -2.43
N ALA A 74 12.03 -4.12 -1.39
CA ALA A 74 11.50 -4.06 -0.02
C ALA A 74 11.65 -2.68 0.65
N GLU A 75 12.45 -1.79 0.08
CA GLU A 75 12.72 -0.46 0.63
C GLU A 75 11.83 0.61 0.00
N ARG A 76 11.21 0.32 -1.15
CA ARG A 76 10.44 1.29 -1.92
C ARG A 76 9.21 1.79 -1.16
N LEU A 77 8.45 0.90 -0.53
CA LEU A 77 7.30 1.30 0.28
C LEU A 77 7.73 2.09 1.55
N PRO A 78 8.72 1.64 2.35
CA PRO A 78 9.25 2.45 3.44
C PRO A 78 9.71 3.86 3.01
N TRP A 79 10.41 3.97 1.88
CA TRP A 79 10.81 5.28 1.34
C TRP A 79 9.62 6.11 0.87
N PHE A 80 8.64 5.50 0.23
CA PHE A 80 7.39 6.16 -0.15
C PHE A 80 6.71 6.77 1.07
N GLU A 81 6.52 6.01 2.14
CA GLU A 81 5.93 6.50 3.39
C GLU A 81 6.73 7.64 4.02
N LYS A 82 8.07 7.51 4.06
CA LYS A 82 8.97 8.54 4.61
C LYS A 82 8.90 9.85 3.83
N LEU A 83 8.93 9.80 2.51
CA LEU A 83 8.83 10.98 1.65
C LEU A 83 7.42 11.59 1.71
N LEU A 84 6.38 10.76 1.87
CA LEU A 84 5.00 11.23 2.01
C LEU A 84 4.79 12.04 3.29
N VAL A 85 5.42 11.63 4.40
CA VAL A 85 5.42 12.41 5.66
C VAL A 85 6.08 13.77 5.50
N ARG A 86 7.17 13.87 4.73
CA ARG A 86 7.83 15.15 4.42
C ARG A 86 6.95 16.01 3.52
N MET A 87 6.34 15.41 2.51
CA MET A 87 5.42 16.09 1.59
C MET A 87 4.19 16.64 2.31
N ALA A 88 3.69 15.96 3.35
CA ALA A 88 2.58 16.44 4.16
C ALA A 88 2.87 17.78 4.87
N ARG A 89 4.16 18.17 5.02
CA ARG A 89 4.60 19.45 5.60
C ARG A 89 4.69 20.58 4.57
N GLN A 90 4.55 20.27 3.28
CA GLN A 90 4.60 21.25 2.21
C GLN A 90 3.28 22.04 2.11
N PRO A 91 3.28 23.22 1.47
CA PRO A 91 2.06 24.01 1.25
C PRO A 91 0.93 23.19 0.61
N LEU A 92 -0.33 23.56 0.90
CA LEU A 92 -1.51 22.84 0.39
C LEU A 92 -1.52 22.72 -1.14
N GLY A 93 -1.12 23.77 -1.87
CA GLY A 93 -1.06 23.76 -3.33
C GLY A 93 -0.12 22.67 -3.87
N GLU A 94 1.07 22.51 -3.26
CA GLU A 94 2.04 21.47 -3.62
C GLU A 94 1.47 20.06 -3.36
N ARG A 95 0.80 19.89 -2.21
CA ARG A 95 0.17 18.62 -1.84
C ARG A 95 -0.94 18.23 -2.81
N GLN A 96 -1.80 19.19 -3.19
CA GLN A 96 -2.88 18.98 -4.17
C GLN A 96 -2.31 18.67 -5.56
N TRP A 97 -1.29 19.41 -5.99
CA TRP A 97 -0.63 19.18 -7.26
C TRP A 97 -0.06 17.75 -7.35
N LEU A 98 0.62 17.27 -6.31
CA LEU A 98 1.11 15.88 -6.27
C LEU A 98 -0.01 14.85 -6.42
N ILE A 99 -1.17 15.03 -5.76
CA ILE A 99 -2.30 14.09 -5.88
C ILE A 99 -2.81 14.02 -7.32
N GLU A 100 -2.91 15.17 -7.99
CA GLU A 100 -3.36 15.23 -9.39
C GLU A 100 -2.34 14.61 -10.34
N ALA A 101 -1.05 14.91 -10.16
CA ALA A 101 0.03 14.35 -10.96
C ALA A 101 0.13 12.83 -10.78
N ALA A 102 -0.01 12.34 -9.54
CA ALA A 102 -0.04 10.91 -9.24
C ALA A 102 -1.19 10.21 -9.96
N ARG A 103 -2.37 10.83 -10.01
CA ARG A 103 -3.51 10.30 -10.77
C ARG A 103 -3.19 10.18 -12.26
N ARG A 104 -2.49 11.16 -12.85
CA ARG A 104 -2.07 11.11 -14.27
C ARG A 104 -1.04 10.01 -14.52
N VAL A 105 -0.03 9.87 -13.67
CA VAL A 105 0.99 8.80 -13.76
C VAL A 105 0.37 7.41 -13.63
N VAL A 106 -0.50 7.19 -12.64
CA VAL A 106 -1.18 5.91 -12.43
C VAL A 106 -2.12 5.59 -13.61
N ARG A 107 -2.89 6.56 -14.12
CA ARG A 107 -3.79 6.35 -15.26
C ARG A 107 -3.05 6.08 -16.58
N ALA A 108 -1.84 6.60 -16.76
CA ALA A 108 -1.02 6.32 -17.94
C ALA A 108 -0.67 4.82 -18.06
N ARG A 109 -0.74 4.07 -16.96
CA ARG A 109 -0.57 2.61 -16.93
C ARG A 109 -1.75 1.85 -17.57
N GLY A 110 -2.94 2.44 -17.63
CA GLY A 110 -4.18 1.79 -18.04
C GLY A 110 -5.12 1.53 -16.86
N ALA A 111 -5.78 0.38 -16.84
CA ALA A 111 -6.65 -0.02 -15.73
C ALA A 111 -5.91 0.12 -14.38
N ALA A 112 -6.58 0.69 -13.38
CA ALA A 112 -5.99 0.93 -12.07
C ALA A 112 -5.64 -0.41 -11.42
N TRP A 113 -4.35 -0.64 -11.18
CA TRP A 113 -3.91 -1.85 -10.50
C TRP A 113 -4.29 -1.75 -9.01
N PRO A 114 -4.68 -2.86 -8.35
CA PRO A 114 -5.12 -2.81 -6.96
C PRO A 114 -4.08 -2.18 -6.02
N ILE A 115 -2.78 -2.45 -6.25
CA ILE A 115 -1.71 -1.85 -5.44
C ILE A 115 -1.62 -0.33 -5.61
N ASP A 116 -1.87 0.19 -6.81
CA ASP A 116 -1.86 1.63 -7.09
C ASP A 116 -3.05 2.33 -6.43
N THR A 117 -4.18 1.62 -6.30
CA THR A 117 -5.34 2.09 -5.54
C THR A 117 -5.02 2.27 -4.06
N LEU A 118 -4.32 1.31 -3.44
CA LEU A 118 -3.86 1.44 -2.04
C LEU A 118 -2.88 2.62 -1.86
N ARG A 119 -1.92 2.78 -2.78
CA ARG A 119 -0.99 3.92 -2.75
C ARG A 119 -1.73 5.25 -2.88
N TRP A 120 -2.71 5.32 -3.78
CA TRP A 120 -3.53 6.52 -3.95
C TRP A 120 -4.37 6.83 -2.69
N LEU A 121 -4.97 5.81 -2.07
CA LEU A 121 -5.70 5.98 -0.80
C LEU A 121 -4.78 6.51 0.31
N LEU A 122 -3.55 5.99 0.39
CA LEU A 122 -2.55 6.47 1.36
C LEU A 122 -2.16 7.92 1.10
N MET A 123 -1.92 8.30 -0.16
CA MET A 123 -1.61 9.69 -0.51
C MET A 123 -2.75 10.61 -0.08
N ARG A 124 -4.00 10.24 -0.39
CA ARG A 124 -5.18 11.01 0.03
C ARG A 124 -5.29 11.09 1.56
N GLN A 125 -5.01 10.00 2.26
CA GLN A 125 -5.00 9.90 3.73
C GLN A 125 -3.75 10.51 4.40
N ARG A 126 -2.82 11.10 3.65
CA ARG A 126 -1.66 11.79 4.26
C ARG A 126 -1.54 13.24 3.81
N LEU A 127 -1.94 13.51 2.58
CA LEU A 127 -1.81 14.83 1.95
C LEU A 127 -3.14 15.57 1.88
N GLY A 128 -4.27 14.87 1.98
CA GLY A 128 -5.59 15.48 2.06
C GLY A 128 -5.79 16.23 3.37
N GLU A 129 -6.77 17.13 3.37
CA GLU A 129 -7.26 17.76 4.60
C GLU A 129 -8.02 16.72 5.41
N HIS A 130 -7.46 16.30 6.54
CA HIS A 130 -8.08 15.32 7.41
C HIS A 130 -9.12 16.00 8.29
N GLY A 131 -10.40 15.77 8.00
CA GLY A 131 -11.39 15.72 9.06
C GLY A 131 -11.13 14.45 9.86
N ALA A 132 -10.70 14.58 11.11
CA ALA A 132 -10.62 13.44 12.01
C ALA A 132 -12.01 12.80 12.08
N VAL A 133 -12.13 11.56 11.60
CA VAL A 133 -13.35 10.78 11.83
C VAL A 133 -13.31 10.41 13.29
N ALA A 134 -14.04 11.15 14.12
CA ALA A 134 -14.26 10.80 15.51
C ALA A 134 -14.90 9.41 15.54
N GLY A 135 -14.11 8.40 15.90
CA GLY A 135 -14.64 7.06 16.12
C GLY A 135 -15.63 7.10 17.29
N PRO A 136 -16.74 6.35 17.24
CA PRO A 136 -17.62 6.21 18.39
C PRO A 136 -16.80 5.72 19.59
N ALA A 137 -17.01 6.34 20.76
CA ALA A 137 -16.53 5.83 22.03
C ALA A 137 -17.25 4.50 22.27
N GLY A 138 -16.61 3.39 21.90
CA GLY A 138 -17.29 2.11 21.72
C GLY A 138 -16.74 1.00 22.62
N ALA A 139 -17.64 0.49 23.45
CA ALA A 139 -17.54 -0.67 24.34
C ALA A 139 -16.85 -1.91 23.73
N ASP A 140 -16.38 -2.78 24.64
CA ASP A 140 -15.64 -4.02 24.38
C ASP A 140 -16.51 -5.10 23.67
N VAL A 141 -16.82 -4.87 22.39
CA VAL A 141 -17.51 -5.86 21.56
C VAL A 141 -16.50 -6.90 21.09
N SER A 142 -16.74 -8.17 21.36
CA SER A 142 -15.89 -9.26 20.86
C SER A 142 -15.81 -9.24 19.33
N TYR A 143 -14.62 -9.43 18.75
CA TYR A 143 -14.39 -9.47 17.30
C TYR A 143 -15.33 -10.42 16.54
N SER A 144 -15.69 -11.55 17.15
CA SER A 144 -16.60 -12.54 16.56
C SER A 144 -18.08 -12.14 16.61
N GLN A 145 -18.39 -11.02 17.27
CA GLN A 145 -19.72 -10.46 17.51
C GLN A 145 -19.87 -9.05 16.93
N LEU A 146 -19.02 -8.69 15.96
CA LEU A 146 -19.15 -7.42 15.25
C LEU A 146 -20.53 -7.31 14.58
N PRO A 147 -21.11 -6.09 14.51
CA PRO A 147 -22.38 -5.86 13.83
C PRO A 147 -22.25 -6.20 12.34
N GLU A 148 -23.38 -6.57 11.73
CA GLU A 148 -23.44 -6.98 10.32
C GLU A 148 -22.76 -5.97 9.39
N GLU A 149 -23.01 -4.67 9.54
CA GLU A 149 -22.37 -3.65 8.72
C GLU A 149 -20.83 -3.67 8.78
N ALA A 150 -20.26 -3.93 9.96
CA ALA A 150 -18.81 -4.05 10.11
C ALA A 150 -18.29 -5.31 9.40
N VAL A 151 -19.02 -6.43 9.48
CA VAL A 151 -18.68 -7.66 8.76
C VAL A 151 -18.73 -7.44 7.25
N TYR A 152 -19.73 -6.71 6.74
CA TYR A 152 -19.82 -6.33 5.33
C TYR A 152 -18.67 -5.41 4.89
N ALA A 153 -18.24 -4.47 5.74
CA ALA A 153 -17.08 -3.63 5.46
C ALA A 153 -15.79 -4.45 5.38
N ILE A 154 -15.58 -5.38 6.33
CA ILE A 154 -14.44 -6.31 6.34
C ILE A 154 -14.48 -7.16 5.06
N ALA A 155 -15.63 -7.76 4.74
CA ALA A 155 -15.83 -8.56 3.54
C ALA A 155 -15.48 -7.79 2.26
N ARG A 156 -15.97 -6.56 2.08
CA ARG A 156 -15.67 -5.77 0.87
C ARG A 156 -14.19 -5.42 0.76
N TYR A 157 -13.59 -4.95 1.85
CA TYR A 157 -12.18 -4.58 1.84
C TYR A 157 -11.27 -5.81 1.65
N SER A 158 -11.61 -6.95 2.27
CA SER A 158 -10.91 -8.21 2.07
C SER A 158 -11.09 -8.76 0.66
N ALA A 159 -12.27 -8.66 0.03
CA ALA A 159 -12.45 -9.09 -1.36
C ALA A 159 -11.54 -8.30 -2.33
N PHE A 160 -11.33 -7.01 -2.06
CA PHE A 160 -10.34 -6.20 -2.76
C PHE A 160 -8.89 -6.65 -2.47
N LEU A 161 -8.52 -6.84 -1.19
CA LEU A 161 -7.17 -7.28 -0.81
C LEU A 161 -6.83 -8.68 -1.35
N ALA A 162 -7.82 -9.55 -1.57
CA ALA A 162 -7.62 -10.86 -2.17
C ALA A 162 -7.02 -10.76 -3.59
N ARG A 163 -7.12 -9.60 -4.26
CA ARG A 163 -6.44 -9.34 -5.54
C ARG A 163 -4.93 -9.09 -5.40
N LEU A 164 -4.42 -9.03 -4.17
CA LEU A 164 -3.03 -8.76 -3.82
C LEU A 164 -2.44 -9.83 -2.90
N VAL A 165 -3.26 -10.45 -2.04
CA VAL A 165 -2.87 -11.39 -0.98
C VAL A 165 -3.53 -12.76 -1.25
N PRO A 166 -2.80 -13.91 -1.19
CA PRO A 166 -1.41 -14.12 -0.72
C PRO A 166 -0.32 -13.65 -1.68
N SER A 167 -0.63 -13.64 -2.97
CA SER A 167 0.12 -12.98 -4.05
C SER A 167 -0.58 -13.29 -5.37
N ALA A 168 -1.18 -12.31 -6.04
CA ALA A 168 -1.86 -12.57 -7.31
C ALA A 168 -0.91 -13.01 -8.45
N THR A 169 0.40 -12.75 -8.30
CA THR A 169 1.43 -13.14 -9.28
C THR A 169 1.88 -14.58 -9.11
N ILE A 170 1.88 -15.09 -7.88
CA ILE A 170 2.36 -16.44 -7.54
C ILE A 170 1.21 -17.45 -7.49
N ASP A 171 0.06 -17.06 -6.94
CA ASP A 171 -1.10 -17.94 -6.78
C ASP A 171 -2.40 -17.23 -7.18
N ARG A 172 -2.83 -17.45 -8.44
CA ARG A 172 -4.07 -16.86 -8.98
C ARG A 172 -5.33 -17.48 -8.37
N ASN A 173 -5.23 -18.68 -7.78
CA ASN A 173 -6.38 -19.41 -7.25
C ASN A 173 -6.49 -19.26 -5.72
N GLY A 174 -5.41 -18.86 -5.04
CA GLY A 174 -5.36 -18.67 -3.59
C GLY A 174 -6.17 -17.51 -3.03
N HIS A 175 -6.64 -16.60 -3.89
CA HIS A 175 -7.39 -15.41 -3.47
C HIS A 175 -8.73 -15.74 -2.77
N ALA A 176 -9.47 -16.74 -3.24
CA ALA A 176 -10.72 -17.18 -2.63
C ALA A 176 -10.49 -17.92 -1.32
N GLY A 177 -9.41 -18.71 -1.23
CA GLY A 177 -9.03 -19.42 0.00
C GLY A 177 -8.64 -18.45 1.12
N TRP A 178 -7.80 -17.46 0.81
CA TRP A 178 -7.44 -16.41 1.75
C TRP A 178 -8.67 -15.63 2.24
N TYR A 179 -9.55 -15.23 1.31
CA TYR A 179 -10.80 -14.55 1.64
C TYR A 179 -11.68 -15.38 2.59
N ALA A 180 -11.90 -16.66 2.26
CA ALA A 180 -12.69 -17.56 3.09
C ALA A 180 -12.09 -17.73 4.50
N ALA A 181 -10.76 -17.82 4.61
CA ALA A 181 -10.07 -17.91 5.89
C ALA A 181 -10.23 -16.64 6.74
N VAL A 182 -10.19 -15.46 6.11
CA VAL A 182 -10.47 -14.18 6.80
C VAL A 182 -11.91 -14.12 7.29
N MET A 183 -12.87 -14.56 6.49
CA MET A 183 -14.30 -14.49 6.82
C MET A 183 -14.80 -15.63 7.71
N ALA A 184 -13.98 -16.65 7.95
CA ALA A 184 -14.32 -17.84 8.74
C ALA A 184 -15.00 -17.55 10.10
N PRO A 185 -14.60 -16.52 10.89
CA PRO A 185 -15.23 -16.24 12.18
C PRO A 185 -16.73 -15.90 12.13
N TRP A 186 -17.24 -15.47 10.97
CA TRP A 186 -18.63 -15.03 10.80
C TRP A 186 -19.48 -15.99 9.96
N LEU A 187 -18.89 -17.07 9.43
CA LEU A 187 -19.62 -18.09 8.68
C LEU A 187 -20.75 -18.69 9.54
N GLY A 188 -21.96 -18.73 8.99
CA GLY A 188 -23.16 -19.23 9.67
C GLY A 188 -23.79 -18.29 10.69
N ARG A 189 -23.20 -17.12 10.96
CA ARG A 189 -23.76 -16.09 11.86
C ARG A 189 -24.35 -14.91 11.11
N VAL A 190 -23.67 -14.49 10.05
CA VAL A 190 -24.05 -13.35 9.20
C VAL A 190 -23.93 -13.79 7.74
N PRO A 191 -24.81 -13.33 6.82
CA PRO A 191 -24.62 -13.53 5.40
C PRO A 191 -23.31 -12.89 4.93
N VAL A 192 -22.31 -13.71 4.61
CA VAL A 192 -21.01 -13.21 4.12
C VAL A 192 -21.09 -12.97 2.60
N PRO A 193 -20.78 -11.76 2.11
CA PRO A 193 -20.70 -11.49 0.68
C PRO A 193 -19.70 -12.42 -0.05
N PRO A 194 -19.91 -12.73 -1.34
CA PRO A 194 -18.90 -13.45 -2.11
C PRO A 194 -17.64 -12.58 -2.35
N CYS A 195 -16.51 -13.23 -2.60
CA CYS A 195 -15.24 -12.57 -2.95
C CYS A 195 -15.28 -11.92 -4.35
N ASP A 196 -16.10 -12.46 -5.25
CA ASP A 196 -16.29 -11.96 -6.60
C ASP A 196 -17.75 -11.50 -6.81
N PRO A 197 -17.98 -10.41 -7.56
CA PRO A 197 -16.98 -9.56 -8.22
C PRO A 197 -16.21 -8.66 -7.23
N ALA A 198 -15.03 -8.19 -7.66
CA ALA A 198 -14.27 -7.21 -6.88
C ALA A 198 -15.08 -5.92 -6.68
N PRO A 199 -14.95 -5.24 -5.52
CA PRO A 199 -15.63 -3.97 -5.29
C PRO A 199 -15.08 -2.89 -6.23
N ASP A 200 -15.95 -1.97 -6.64
CA ASP A 200 -15.53 -0.75 -7.31
C ASP A 200 -14.83 0.22 -6.35
N ALA A 201 -14.34 1.34 -6.90
CA ALA A 201 -13.59 2.32 -6.13
C ALA A 201 -14.41 2.99 -5.01
N ASP A 202 -15.69 3.23 -5.24
CA ASP A 202 -16.57 3.89 -4.26
C ASP A 202 -16.92 2.94 -3.11
N ALA A 203 -17.23 1.68 -3.44
CA ALA A 203 -17.45 0.62 -2.47
C ALA A 203 -16.20 0.36 -1.60
N LEU A 204 -15.00 0.41 -2.19
CA LEU A 204 -13.74 0.29 -1.46
C LEU A 204 -13.52 1.46 -0.48
N VAL A 205 -13.72 2.70 -0.93
CA VAL A 205 -13.57 3.89 -0.08
C VAL A 205 -14.58 3.86 1.07
N GLN A 206 -15.83 3.46 0.79
CA GLN A 206 -16.86 3.35 1.82
C GLN A 206 -16.53 2.25 2.83
N ALA A 207 -16.09 1.07 2.38
CA ALA A 207 -15.66 0.00 3.26
C ALA A 207 -14.49 0.45 4.16
N LEU A 208 -13.48 1.13 3.60
CA LEU A 208 -12.37 1.65 4.38
C LEU A 208 -12.83 2.65 5.45
N ARG A 209 -13.75 3.57 5.12
CA ARG A 209 -14.31 4.52 6.10
C ARG A 209 -15.04 3.82 7.24
N GLN A 210 -15.81 2.77 6.94
CA GLN A 210 -16.49 1.97 7.95
C GLN A 210 -15.50 1.23 8.86
N LEU A 211 -14.42 0.67 8.29
CA LEU A 211 -13.35 0.05 9.07
C LEU A 211 -12.59 1.05 9.94
N GLN A 212 -12.34 2.26 9.43
CA GLN A 212 -11.74 3.37 10.20
C GLN A 212 -12.67 3.89 11.30
N ALA A 213 -13.99 3.71 11.18
CA ALA A 213 -14.96 4.05 12.22
C ALA A 213 -15.08 2.97 13.31
N LEU A 214 -14.43 1.81 13.16
CA LEU A 214 -14.44 0.79 14.22
C LEU A 214 -13.68 1.26 15.47
N PRO A 215 -14.01 0.71 16.65
CA PRO A 215 -13.24 0.95 17.86
C PRO A 215 -11.76 0.64 17.66
N TRP A 216 -10.89 1.45 18.24
CA TRP A 216 -9.44 1.39 18.01
C TRP A 216 -8.84 0.01 18.31
N LEU A 217 -9.39 -0.74 19.27
CA LEU A 217 -8.95 -2.10 19.61
C LEU A 217 -9.25 -3.15 18.54
N GLN A 218 -10.26 -2.92 17.68
CA GLN A 218 -10.68 -3.89 16.66
C GLN A 218 -9.80 -3.86 15.41
N ARG A 219 -9.29 -2.68 15.04
CA ARG A 219 -8.46 -2.51 13.83
C ARG A 219 -7.18 -3.36 13.85
N PRO A 220 -6.43 -3.44 14.98
CA PRO A 220 -5.32 -4.38 15.12
C PRO A 220 -5.72 -5.85 15.04
N VAL A 221 -6.92 -6.22 15.51
CA VAL A 221 -7.41 -7.61 15.42
C VAL A 221 -7.62 -7.98 13.95
N ILE A 222 -8.29 -7.12 13.18
CA ILE A 222 -8.50 -7.28 11.73
C ILE A 222 -7.16 -7.44 11.01
N ALA A 223 -6.21 -6.54 11.26
CA ALA A 223 -4.90 -6.58 10.62
C ALA A 223 -4.14 -7.89 10.92
N ARG A 224 -4.19 -8.36 12.18
CA ARG A 224 -3.60 -9.66 12.55
C ARG A 224 -4.29 -10.82 11.85
N THR A 225 -5.63 -10.85 11.78
CA THR A 225 -6.36 -11.89 11.06
C THR A 225 -5.96 -11.95 9.59
N TRP A 226 -5.82 -10.81 8.92
CA TRP A 226 -5.36 -10.75 7.53
C TRP A 226 -3.95 -11.32 7.35
N VAL A 227 -3.01 -10.94 8.22
CA VAL A 227 -1.62 -11.42 8.18
C VAL A 227 -1.53 -12.91 8.48
N SER A 228 -2.21 -13.41 9.51
CA SER A 228 -2.24 -14.84 9.84
C SER A 228 -2.80 -15.67 8.69
N ALA A 229 -3.92 -15.24 8.09
CA ALA A 229 -4.50 -15.91 6.94
C ALA A 229 -3.56 -15.88 5.73
N ALA A 230 -2.86 -14.76 5.51
CA ALA A 230 -1.90 -14.62 4.41
C ALA A 230 -0.73 -15.58 4.55
N LEU A 231 -0.19 -15.74 5.76
CA LEU A 231 0.90 -16.67 6.05
C LEU A 231 0.48 -18.14 5.84
N GLN A 232 -0.73 -18.50 6.27
CA GLN A 232 -1.28 -19.86 6.07
C GLN A 232 -1.45 -20.23 4.58
N HIS A 233 -1.73 -19.24 3.73
CA HIS A 233 -1.94 -19.43 2.30
C HIS A 233 -0.71 -19.08 1.45
N SER A 234 0.43 -18.76 2.09
CA SER A 234 1.68 -18.50 1.39
C SER A 234 2.54 -19.76 1.32
N SER A 235 3.04 -20.09 0.13
CA SER A 235 3.95 -21.22 -0.08
C SER A 235 5.18 -21.14 0.84
N GLY A 236 5.38 -22.16 1.68
CA GLY A 236 6.51 -22.22 2.61
C GLY A 236 6.43 -21.23 3.78
N GLY A 237 5.24 -20.68 4.08
CA GLY A 237 5.01 -19.78 5.21
C GLY A 237 5.65 -18.39 5.06
N ARG A 238 6.09 -18.02 3.85
CA ARG A 238 6.69 -16.71 3.56
C ARG A 238 5.81 -15.93 2.58
N MET A 239 5.33 -14.78 3.04
CA MET A 239 4.53 -13.89 2.22
C MET A 239 5.37 -13.22 1.12
N SER A 240 4.78 -13.08 -0.07
CA SER A 240 5.39 -12.28 -1.13
C SER A 240 5.51 -10.81 -0.72
N LEU A 241 6.49 -10.09 -1.27
CA LEU A 241 6.66 -8.67 -0.97
C LEU A 241 5.42 -7.84 -1.38
N ASP A 242 4.79 -8.15 -2.52
CA ASP A 242 3.60 -7.42 -2.98
C ASP A 242 2.42 -7.57 -2.00
N ALA A 243 2.24 -8.76 -1.42
CA ALA A 243 1.23 -9.00 -0.41
C ALA A 243 1.59 -8.34 0.93
N ALA A 244 2.86 -8.37 1.32
CA ALA A 244 3.34 -7.65 2.50
C ALA A 244 3.07 -6.14 2.34
N ASP A 245 3.36 -5.56 1.17
CA ASP A 245 3.12 -4.15 0.87
C ASP A 245 1.63 -3.79 0.97
N ALA A 246 0.77 -4.64 0.40
CA ALA A 246 -0.68 -4.44 0.49
C ALA A 246 -1.20 -4.44 1.94
N LEU A 247 -0.73 -5.38 2.76
CA LEU A 247 -1.11 -5.48 4.18
C LEU A 247 -0.52 -4.34 5.01
N ARG A 248 0.73 -3.93 4.73
CA ARG A 248 1.38 -2.79 5.40
C ARG A 248 0.62 -1.50 5.13
N MET A 249 0.33 -1.23 3.86
CA MET A 249 -0.47 -0.06 3.48
C MET A 249 -1.86 -0.09 4.15
N SER A 250 -2.48 -1.28 4.24
CA SER A 250 -3.76 -1.43 4.92
C SER A 250 -3.67 -1.18 6.43
N CYS A 251 -2.60 -1.59 7.11
CA CYS A 251 -2.38 -1.24 8.52
C CYS A 251 -2.31 0.29 8.70
N THR A 252 -1.55 0.97 7.82
CA THR A 252 -1.42 2.43 7.83
C THR A 252 -2.77 3.11 7.55
N LEU A 253 -3.53 2.63 6.57
CA LEU A 253 -4.87 3.14 6.24
C LEU A 253 -5.85 2.98 7.41
N LEU A 254 -5.75 1.90 8.17
CA LEU A 254 -6.60 1.65 9.35
C LEU A 254 -6.13 2.36 10.62
N ASP A 255 -4.99 3.04 10.60
CA ASP A 255 -4.34 3.57 11.80
C ASP A 255 -4.13 2.45 12.85
N SER A 256 -3.63 1.31 12.38
CA SER A 256 -3.33 0.13 13.18
C SER A 256 -1.83 -0.09 13.28
N PRO A 257 -1.29 -0.50 14.45
CA PRO A 257 0.07 -1.00 14.54
C PRO A 257 0.24 -2.21 13.61
N MET A 258 1.46 -2.34 13.10
CA MET A 258 1.84 -3.43 12.21
C MET A 258 2.09 -4.71 13.02
N PRO A 259 1.51 -5.86 12.64
CA PRO A 259 1.84 -7.14 13.24
C PRO A 259 3.36 -7.45 13.08
N PRO A 260 4.00 -8.07 14.10
CA PRO A 260 5.45 -8.32 14.07
C PRO A 260 5.87 -9.25 12.92
N GLU A 261 5.01 -10.21 12.56
CA GLU A 261 5.25 -11.13 11.44
C GLU A 261 5.30 -10.37 10.11
N LEU A 262 4.49 -9.33 9.96
CA LEU A 262 4.51 -8.44 8.80
C LEU A 262 5.71 -7.49 8.83
N ALA A 263 6.04 -6.95 10.02
CA ALA A 263 7.19 -6.06 10.18
C ALA A 263 8.53 -6.74 9.81
N ALA A 264 8.65 -8.05 10.04
CA ALA A 264 9.84 -8.84 9.70
C ALA A 264 10.17 -8.87 8.20
N HIS A 265 9.22 -8.51 7.32
CA HIS A 265 9.46 -8.40 5.87
C HIS A 265 10.21 -7.14 5.47
N TYR A 266 10.35 -6.17 6.36
CA TYR A 266 10.94 -4.86 6.07
C TYR A 266 12.22 -4.66 6.89
N ILE A 267 13.24 -4.16 6.22
CA ILE A 267 14.40 -3.59 6.92
C ILE A 267 13.88 -2.31 7.59
N GLN A 268 14.00 -2.20 8.92
CA GLN A 268 13.69 -0.96 9.61
C GLN A 268 14.60 0.14 9.04
N ALA A 269 14.01 1.09 8.31
CA ALA A 269 14.75 2.29 7.93
C ALA A 269 15.11 3.02 9.24
N PRO A 270 16.35 3.53 9.40
CA PRO A 270 16.70 4.28 10.59
C PRO A 270 15.71 5.43 10.78
N THR A 271 15.11 5.47 11.98
CA THR A 271 14.23 6.52 12.47
C THR A 271 14.93 7.88 12.33
N PRO A 272 14.21 8.96 11.99
CA PRO A 272 14.78 10.30 11.87
C PRO A 272 15.46 10.77 13.16
#